data_AF-A0A2X4TC22-F1
#
_entry.id   AF-A0A2X4TC22-F1
#
_cell.length_a   1.000
_cell.length_b   1.000
_cell.length_c   1.000
_cell.angle_alpha   90.00
_cell.angle_beta   90.00
_cell.angle_gamma   90.00
#
_symmetry.space_group_name_H-M   'P 1'
#
loop_
_entity.id
_entity.type
_entity.pdbx_description
1 polymer ?
#
loop_
_entity_poly.entity_id
_entity_poly.type
_entity_poly.pdbx_seq_one_letter_code
_entity_poly.pdbx_strand_id
1 'polypeptide(L)'
;MKTLPLALFIIPFLAGCGANNTPPQTPVPGEKTSAKLRTLETGATAIQSRPPVEAISTYLDGFHFYSGDKNGQMEAHHYVTILNEDVMQAVILRR
;
A
#
# COMPACT_ATOMS: atom_id res chain seq x y z
N MET A 1 -22.49 -30.62 27.95
CA MET A 1 -22.23 -30.83 26.50
C MET A 1 -23.11 -29.92 25.63
N LYS A 2 -23.15 -28.60 25.87
CA LYS A 2 -24.08 -27.66 25.18
C LYS A 2 -23.43 -26.34 24.72
N THR A 3 -22.11 -26.19 24.88
CA THR A 3 -21.36 -24.97 24.53
C THR A 3 -20.65 -25.06 23.17
N LEU A 4 -20.61 -26.24 22.55
CA LEU A 4 -19.95 -26.49 21.27
C LEU A 4 -20.57 -25.77 20.04
N PRO A 5 -21.90 -25.59 19.92
CA PRO A 5 -22.46 -24.95 18.72
C PRO A 5 -22.28 -23.43 18.70
N LEU A 6 -22.00 -22.78 19.85
CA LEU A 6 -21.85 -21.33 19.93
C LEU A 6 -20.48 -20.85 19.43
N ALA A 7 -19.43 -21.68 19.58
CA ALA A 7 -18.09 -21.36 19.10
C ALA A 7 -17.98 -21.38 17.56
N LEU A 8 -18.83 -22.16 16.87
CA LEU A 8 -18.77 -22.32 15.41
C LEU A 8 -19.22 -21.06 14.64
N PHE A 9 -20.02 -20.19 15.27
CA PHE A 9 -20.52 -18.96 14.66
C PHE A 9 -19.58 -17.75 14.84
N ILE A 10 -18.58 -17.81 15.72
CA ILE A 10 -17.68 -16.68 16.00
C ILE A 10 -16.58 -16.56 14.94
N ILE A 11 -16.13 -17.70 14.38
CA ILE A 11 -15.03 -17.78 13.41
C ILE A 11 -15.30 -16.99 12.10
N PRO A 12 -16.49 -17.04 11.46
CA PRO A 12 -16.73 -16.27 10.23
C PRO A 12 -16.85 -14.75 10.45
N PHE A 13 -17.10 -14.28 11.67
CA PHE A 13 -17.20 -12.83 11.95
C PHE A 13 -15.83 -12.11 11.96
N LEU A 14 -14.73 -12.84 12.16
CA LEU A 14 -13.37 -12.25 12.16
C LEU A 14 -12.75 -12.14 10.76
N ALA A 15 -13.37 -12.69 9.71
CA ALA A 15 -12.88 -12.58 8.33
C ALA A 15 -13.43 -11.36 7.56
N GLY A 16 -14.26 -10.52 8.19
CA GLY A 16 -15.02 -9.46 7.53
C GLY A 16 -14.26 -8.16 7.25
N CYS A 17 -13.12 -7.91 7.90
CA CYS A 17 -12.40 -6.65 7.78
C CYS A 17 -10.90 -6.88 7.57
N GLY A 18 -10.34 -6.29 6.50
CA GLY A 18 -8.90 -6.05 6.40
C GLY A 18 -8.18 -6.57 5.17
N ALA A 19 -8.87 -6.97 4.10
CA ALA A 19 -8.18 -7.21 2.83
C ALA A 19 -8.10 -5.89 2.05
N ASN A 20 -6.90 -5.47 1.66
CA ASN A 20 -6.59 -4.33 0.78
C ASN A 20 -7.14 -4.52 -0.65
N ASN A 21 -8.40 -4.94 -0.77
CA ASN A 21 -9.05 -5.42 -1.99
C ASN A 21 -10.08 -4.43 -2.52
N THR A 22 -10.18 -3.22 -1.95
CA THR A 22 -11.11 -2.21 -2.42
C THR A 22 -10.64 -1.72 -3.80
N PRO A 23 -11.43 -1.95 -4.86
CA PRO A 23 -11.05 -1.45 -6.17
C PRO A 23 -11.08 0.09 -6.18
N PRO A 24 -10.34 0.73 -7.10
CA PRO A 24 -10.47 2.16 -7.31
C PRO A 24 -11.94 2.56 -7.48
N GLN A 25 -12.38 3.57 -6.74
CA GLN A 25 -13.76 4.08 -6.85
C GLN A 25 -14.00 4.88 -8.14
N THR A 26 -12.94 5.14 -8.90
CA THR A 26 -12.96 5.86 -10.17
C THR A 26 -12.43 4.99 -11.30
N PRO A 27 -12.98 5.10 -12.52
CA PRO A 27 -12.43 4.43 -13.69
C PRO A 27 -10.97 4.84 -13.90
N VAL A 28 -10.06 3.86 -13.95
CA VAL A 28 -8.66 4.10 -14.29
C VAL A 28 -8.58 4.31 -15.80
N PRO A 29 -8.03 5.46 -16.29
CA PRO A 29 -7.87 5.69 -17.72
C PRO A 29 -6.99 4.64 -18.40
N GLY A 30 -7.35 4.24 -19.62
CA GLY A 30 -6.58 3.32 -20.47
C GLY A 30 -7.19 1.93 -20.63
N GLU A 31 -6.54 1.11 -21.46
CA GLU A 31 -6.93 -0.27 -21.72
C GLU A 31 -6.54 -1.21 -20.56
N LYS A 32 -7.26 -2.32 -20.43
CA LYS A 32 -6.90 -3.35 -19.44
C LYS A 32 -5.54 -3.97 -19.77
N THR A 33 -4.82 -4.43 -18.75
CA THR A 33 -3.53 -5.12 -18.93
C THR A 33 -3.67 -6.33 -19.86
N SER A 34 -2.82 -6.43 -20.89
CA SER A 34 -2.81 -7.56 -21.82
C SER A 34 -2.40 -8.87 -21.15
N ALA A 35 -2.75 -10.01 -21.77
CA ALA A 35 -2.34 -11.33 -21.29
C ALA A 35 -0.81 -11.44 -21.16
N LYS A 36 -0.06 -10.92 -22.15
CA LYS A 36 1.41 -10.88 -22.14
C LYS A 36 1.95 -10.13 -20.92
N LEU A 37 1.42 -8.93 -20.63
CA LEU A 37 1.90 -8.13 -19.50
C LEU A 37 1.64 -8.83 -18.16
N ARG A 38 0.47 -9.46 -18.00
CA ARG A 38 0.15 -10.24 -16.79
C ARG A 38 1.07 -11.45 -16.60
N THR A 39 1.44 -12.13 -17.69
CA THR A 39 2.42 -13.23 -17.62
C THR A 39 3.80 -12.74 -17.18
N LEU A 40 4.24 -11.59 -17.71
CA LEU A 40 5.51 -10.97 -17.29
C LEU A 40 5.48 -10.55 -15.82
N GLU A 41 4.39 -9.94 -15.37
CA GLU A 41 4.19 -9.56 -13.96
C GLU A 41 4.28 -10.79 -13.05
N THR A 42 3.60 -11.88 -13.41
CA THR A 42 3.63 -13.13 -12.64
C THR A 42 5.06 -13.69 -12.53
N GLY A 43 5.80 -13.68 -13.63
CA GLY A 43 7.20 -14.11 -13.64
C GLY A 43 8.09 -13.21 -12.79
N ALA A 44 7.90 -11.89 -12.86
CA ALA A 44 8.62 -10.92 -12.05
C ALA A 44 8.35 -11.14 -10.55
N THR A 45 7.10 -11.32 -10.15
CA THR A 45 6.73 -11.64 -8.76
C THR A 45 7.36 -12.95 -8.28
N ALA A 46 7.47 -13.96 -9.16
CA ALA A 46 8.05 -15.24 -8.78
C ALA A 46 9.58 -15.19 -8.57
N ILE A 47 10.31 -14.31 -9.27
CA ILE A 47 11.78 -14.32 -9.27
C ILE A 47 12.42 -13.09 -8.60
N GLN A 48 11.69 -11.97 -8.49
CA GLN A 48 12.23 -10.72 -7.96
C GLN A 48 11.74 -10.50 -6.52
N SER A 49 12.63 -10.62 -5.55
CA SER A 49 12.34 -10.16 -4.18
C SER A 49 12.26 -8.64 -4.15
N ARG A 50 11.24 -8.08 -3.47
CA ARG A 50 11.08 -6.62 -3.34
C ARG A 50 10.97 -6.15 -1.88
N PRO A 51 11.87 -6.57 -0.95
CA PRO A 51 11.65 -6.35 0.48
C PRO A 51 11.39 -4.89 0.88
N PRO A 52 12.09 -3.87 0.35
CA PRO A 52 11.81 -2.48 0.71
C PRO A 52 10.43 -1.99 0.29
N VAL A 53 9.91 -2.45 -0.85
CA VAL A 53 8.58 -2.05 -1.35
C VAL A 53 7.48 -2.74 -0.56
N GLU A 54 7.68 -4.02 -0.25
CA GLU A 54 6.75 -4.84 0.54
C GLU A 54 6.66 -4.38 2.01
N ALA A 55 7.71 -3.75 2.53
CA ALA A 55 7.76 -3.23 3.89
C ALA A 55 7.11 -1.83 4.06
N ILE A 56 6.60 -1.22 2.99
CA ILE A 56 5.90 0.08 3.10
C ILE A 56 4.58 -0.13 3.83
N SER A 57 4.42 0.51 4.97
CA SER A 57 3.26 0.35 5.86
C SER A 57 2.49 1.64 6.08
N THR A 58 3.04 2.78 5.68
CA THR A 58 2.51 4.09 6.03
C THR A 58 2.57 5.04 4.85
N TYR A 59 1.49 5.79 4.65
CA TYR A 59 1.41 6.86 3.67
C TYR A 59 1.34 8.20 4.42
N LEU A 60 2.19 9.15 4.00
CA LEU A 60 2.27 10.48 4.57
C LEU A 60 2.29 11.50 3.43
N ASP A 61 1.52 12.57 3.58
CA ASP A 61 1.47 13.65 2.60
C ASP A 61 1.86 14.96 3.28
N GLY A 62 2.73 15.73 2.63
CA GLY A 62 3.35 16.90 3.23
C GLY A 62 3.57 18.03 2.22
N PHE A 63 3.45 19.27 2.70
CA PHE A 63 3.76 20.47 1.93
C PHE A 63 5.05 21.09 2.45
N HIS A 64 6.02 21.25 1.56
CA HIS A 64 7.34 21.76 1.89
C HIS A 64 7.65 23.02 1.08
N PHE A 65 8.44 23.91 1.65
CA PHE A 65 9.03 25.04 0.92
C PHE A 65 10.49 24.74 0.61
N TYR A 66 10.97 25.17 -0.55
CA TYR A 66 12.40 25.22 -0.81
C TYR A 66 13.07 26.18 0.19
N SER A 67 14.25 25.79 0.68
CA SER A 67 15.01 26.60 1.64
C SER A 67 15.30 27.97 1.04
N GLY A 68 14.84 29.03 1.69
CA GLY A 68 14.99 30.42 1.24
C GLY A 68 13.95 30.91 0.23
N ASP A 69 13.08 30.04 -0.28
CA ASP A 69 12.02 30.40 -1.23
C ASP A 69 10.63 29.97 -0.72
N LYS A 70 9.90 30.95 -0.15
CA LYS A 70 8.54 30.75 0.35
C LYS A 70 7.49 30.58 -0.76
N ASN A 71 7.83 30.90 -2.01
CA ASN A 71 6.92 30.71 -3.14
C ASN A 71 7.13 29.34 -3.80
N GLY A 72 8.26 28.69 -3.54
CA GLY A 72 8.58 27.34 -3.98
C GLY A 72 7.91 26.25 -3.13
N GLN A 73 6.58 26.26 -3.04
CA GLN A 73 5.81 25.20 -2.38
C GLN A 73 5.86 23.91 -3.22
N MET A 74 5.96 22.77 -2.55
CA MET A 74 5.97 21.44 -3.15
C MET A 74 5.15 20.47 -2.31
N GLU A 75 4.31 19.67 -2.97
CA GLU A 75 3.52 18.58 -2.36
C GLU A 75 4.32 17.28 -2.48
N ALA A 76 4.54 16.60 -1.35
CA ALA A 76 5.38 15.43 -1.22
C ALA A 76 4.59 14.24 -0.66
N HIS A 77 4.37 13.25 -1.52
CA HIS A 77 3.78 11.98 -1.15
C HIS A 77 4.88 11.02 -0.71
N HIS A 78 4.84 10.61 0.55
CA HIS A 78 5.82 9.74 1.18
C HIS A 78 5.21 8.35 1.42
N TYR A 79 5.88 7.33 0.89
CA TYR A 79 5.58 5.94 1.16
C TYR A 79 6.65 5.38 2.08
N VAL A 80 6.26 5.13 3.33
CA VAL A 80 7.19 5.00 4.46
C VAL A 80 7.18 3.60 5.05
N THR A 81 8.39 3.11 5.31
CA THR A 81 8.68 1.97 6.17
C THR A 81 9.24 2.49 7.49
N ILE A 82 8.61 2.13 8.60
CA ILE A 82 9.12 2.41 9.94
C ILE A 82 10.12 1.31 10.29
N LEU A 83 11.41 1.63 10.34
CA LEU A 83 12.47 0.65 10.61
C LEU A 83 12.63 0.43 12.13
N ASN A 84 12.44 1.49 12.92
CA ASN A 84 12.37 1.48 14.38
C ASN A 84 11.74 2.80 14.88
N GLU A 85 11.78 3.06 16.19
CA GLU A 85 11.18 4.25 16.80
C GLU A 85 11.80 5.58 16.32
N ASP A 86 13.07 5.56 15.90
CA ASP A 86 13.85 6.76 15.54
C ASP A 86 14.07 6.91 14.03
N VAL A 87 13.91 5.83 13.25
CA VAL A 87 14.29 5.77 11.85
C VAL A 87 13.12 5.33 10.97
N MET A 88 12.78 6.21 10.05
CA MET A 88 11.80 5.97 8.99
C MET A 88 12.48 6.13 7.63
N GLN A 89 12.22 5.19 6.72
CA GLN A 89 12.72 5.24 5.34
C GLN A 89 11.54 5.51 4.41
N ALA A 90 11.66 6.54 3.56
CA ALA A 90 10.59 6.98 2.68
C ALA A 90 10.99 6.96 1.19
N VAL A 91 10.09 6.49 0.33
CA VAL A 91 10.10 6.79 -1.11
C VAL A 91 9.23 8.04 -1.32
N ILE A 92 9.80 9.08 -1.95
CA ILE A 92 9.15 10.38 -2.09
C ILE A 92 8.78 10.63 -3.55
N LEU A 93 7.51 10.92 -3.79
CA LEU A 93 7.01 11.44 -5.07
C LEU A 93 6.61 12.90 -4.88
N ARG A 94 7.07 13.76 -5.79
CA ARG A 94 6.81 15.21 -5.74
C ARG A 94 5.86 15.61 -6.86
N ARG A 95 4.87 16.43 -6.52
CA ARG A 95 3.98 17.11 -7.45
C ARG A 95 4.24 18.62 -7.41
#